data_AF-A0A967XIY2-F1
#
_entry.id   AF-A0A967XIY2-F1
#
_cell.length_a   1.000
_cell.length_b   1.000
_cell.length_c   1.000
_cell.angle_alpha   90.00
_cell.angle_beta   90.00
_cell.angle_gamma   90.00
#
_symmetry.space_group_name_H-M   'P 1'
#
loop_
_entity.id
_entity.type
_entity.pdbx_description
1 polymer ?
#
loop_
_entity_poly.entity_id
_entity_poly.type
_entity_poly.pdbx_seq_one_letter_code
_entity_poly.pdbx_strand_id
1 'polypeptide(L)'
;ALAGHTTRIAEGRMWVFGETEMSYLGTLSEADALARLDVLFSFDVPAVFVSKGLPVPEFFVEAATRHGVPVFVSGRSTKEIYRRVKPFLELSLAPSSTLHGSLA
;
A
#
# COMPACT_ATOMS: atom_id res chain seq x y z
N ALA A 1 7.58 -7.40 6.84
CA ALA A 1 6.26 -7.92 6.45
C ALA A 1 6.38 -9.01 5.39
N LEU A 2 6.69 -8.66 4.14
CA LEU A 2 6.83 -9.60 3.01
C LEU A 2 7.81 -10.75 3.27
N ALA A 3 8.96 -10.49 3.90
CA ALA A 3 9.95 -11.51 4.27
C ALA A 3 9.60 -12.37 5.51
N GLY A 4 8.35 -12.35 5.97
CA GLY A 4 7.88 -13.17 7.11
C GLY A 4 8.04 -12.55 8.49
N HIS A 5 8.53 -11.31 8.60
CA HIS A 5 8.51 -10.55 9.86
C HIS A 5 7.26 -9.64 9.93
N THR A 6 6.19 -10.14 10.54
CA THR A 6 4.85 -9.50 10.63
C THR A 6 4.59 -8.80 11.97
N THR A 7 5.49 -8.93 12.95
CA THR A 7 5.33 -8.46 14.35
C THR A 7 5.17 -6.94 14.52
N ARG A 8 5.20 -6.16 13.43
CA ARG A 8 5.14 -4.69 13.48
C ARG A 8 4.36 -4.06 12.33
N ILE A 9 3.40 -4.79 11.73
CA ILE A 9 2.50 -4.19 10.75
C ILE A 9 1.45 -3.39 11.52
N ALA A 10 1.54 -2.06 11.42
CA ALA A 10 0.52 -1.18 11.95
C ALA A 10 -0.67 -1.16 10.98
N GLU A 11 -1.87 -1.40 11.51
CA GLU A 11 -3.15 -1.31 10.80
C GLU A 11 -3.36 0.07 10.18
N GLY A 12 -4.20 0.16 9.15
CA GLY A 12 -4.58 1.42 8.52
C GLY A 12 -3.49 2.10 7.68
N ARG A 13 -2.41 1.37 7.32
CA ARG A 13 -1.33 1.90 6.48
C ARG A 13 -1.43 1.42 5.05
N MET A 14 -1.34 2.36 4.12
CA MET A 14 -1.17 2.03 2.70
C MET A 14 0.24 1.47 2.44
N TRP A 15 0.33 0.56 1.48
CA TRP A 15 1.59 -0.06 1.07
C TRP A 15 2.00 0.40 -0.32
N VAL A 16 3.31 0.49 -0.55
CA VAL A 16 3.88 0.78 -1.88
C VAL A 16 4.87 -0.32 -2.24
N PHE A 17 4.60 -1.02 -3.34
CA PHE A 17 5.45 -2.04 -3.92
C PHE A 17 6.35 -1.42 -4.99
N GLY A 18 7.65 -1.43 -4.73
CA GLY A 18 8.69 -1.08 -5.68
C GLY A 18 9.35 -2.31 -6.29
N GLU A 19 10.47 -2.07 -6.97
CA GLU A 19 11.27 -3.15 -7.57
C GLU A 19 11.74 -4.16 -6.52
N THR A 20 12.14 -3.71 -5.33
CA THR A 20 12.62 -4.60 -4.27
C THR A 20 11.52 -5.54 -3.80
N GLU A 21 10.32 -5.03 -3.53
CA GLU A 21 9.20 -5.83 -3.06
C GLU A 21 8.69 -6.78 -4.15
N MET A 22 8.59 -6.31 -5.39
CA MET A 22 8.14 -7.12 -6.53
C MET A 22 9.17 -8.20 -6.90
N SER A 23 10.46 -7.86 -6.88
CA SER A 23 11.55 -8.81 -7.10
C SER A 23 11.55 -9.89 -6.03
N TYR A 24 11.38 -9.51 -4.75
CA TYR A 24 11.26 -10.46 -3.65
C TYR A 24 10.06 -11.41 -3.84
N LEU A 25 8.89 -10.93 -4.25
CA LEU A 25 7.76 -11.81 -4.57
C LEU A 25 8.09 -12.76 -5.72
N GLY A 26 8.84 -12.28 -6.72
CA GLY A 26 9.28 -13.08 -7.87
C GLY A 26 10.33 -14.14 -7.54
N THR A 27 10.98 -14.11 -6.36
CA THR A 27 11.88 -15.19 -5.94
C THR A 27 11.16 -16.34 -5.23
N LEU A 28 9.88 -16.16 -4.88
CA LEU A 28 9.07 -17.16 -4.18
C LEU A 28 8.31 -18.04 -5.17
N SER A 29 7.88 -19.21 -4.70
CA SER A 29 6.83 -19.95 -5.40
C SER A 29 5.53 -19.14 -5.38
N GLU A 30 4.66 -19.33 -6.37
CA GLU A 30 3.37 -18.63 -6.43
C GLU A 30 2.52 -18.87 -5.18
N ALA A 31 2.50 -20.11 -4.67
CA ALA A 31 1.80 -20.47 -3.44
C ALA A 31 2.35 -19.72 -2.22
N ASP A 32 3.68 -19.61 -2.10
CA ASP A 32 4.32 -18.87 -1.01
C ASP A 32 4.06 -17.37 -1.14
N ALA A 33 4.18 -16.80 -2.35
CA ALA A 33 3.90 -15.40 -2.62
C ALA A 33 2.45 -15.04 -2.25
N LEU A 34 1.50 -15.89 -2.67
CA LEU A 34 0.09 -15.75 -2.33
C LEU A 34 -0.13 -15.81 -0.81
N ALA A 35 0.44 -16.79 -0.11
CA ALA A 35 0.32 -16.90 1.35
C ALA A 35 0.89 -15.67 2.07
N ARG A 36 2.01 -15.09 1.59
CA ARG A 36 2.58 -13.86 2.15
C ARG A 36 1.69 -12.64 1.90
N LEU A 37 1.08 -12.54 0.73
CA LEU A 37 0.16 -11.46 0.39
C LEU A 37 -1.16 -11.57 1.16
N ASP A 38 -1.71 -12.78 1.32
CA ASP A 38 -2.90 -13.01 2.14
C ASP A 38 -2.69 -12.53 3.58
N VAL A 39 -1.55 -12.88 4.18
CA VAL A 39 -1.19 -12.40 5.53
C VAL A 39 -1.00 -10.89 5.54
N LEU A 40 -0.41 -10.29 4.51
CA LEU A 40 -0.23 -8.84 4.44
C LEU A 40 -1.56 -8.10 4.38
N PHE A 41 -2.47 -8.56 3.52
CA PHE A 41 -3.75 -7.90 3.26
C PHE A 41 -4.78 -8.12 4.37
N SER A 42 -4.57 -9.10 5.26
CA SER A 42 -5.42 -9.28 6.45
C SER A 42 -5.25 -8.17 7.51
N PHE A 43 -4.24 -7.29 7.41
CA PHE A 43 -3.95 -6.23 8.40
C PHE A 43 -4.69 -4.90 8.16
N ASP A 44 -5.95 -4.93 7.70
CA ASP A 44 -6.75 -3.73 7.38
C ASP A 44 -5.96 -2.72 6.53
N VAL A 45 -5.49 -3.18 5.36
CA VAL A 45 -4.72 -2.37 4.43
C VAL A 45 -5.69 -1.53 3.58
N PRO A 46 -5.72 -0.20 3.72
CA PRO A 46 -6.69 0.63 3.00
C PRO A 46 -6.44 0.69 1.50
N ALA A 47 -5.18 0.60 1.06
CA ALA A 47 -4.81 0.58 -0.36
C ALA A 47 -3.36 0.14 -0.57
N VAL A 48 -3.10 -0.36 -1.78
CA VAL A 48 -1.77 -0.73 -2.26
C VAL A 48 -1.44 0.04 -3.53
N PHE A 49 -0.22 0.57 -3.60
CA PHE A 49 0.34 1.16 -4.81
C PHE A 49 1.46 0.30 -5.37
N VAL A 50 1.50 0.15 -6.70
CA VAL A 50 2.61 -0.44 -7.43
C VAL A 50 3.30 0.68 -8.22
N SER A 51 4.58 0.89 -7.91
CA SER A 51 5.35 2.00 -8.46
C SER A 51 6.00 1.64 -9.81
N LYS A 52 6.54 2.67 -10.50
CA LYS A 52 7.30 2.55 -11.75
C LYS A 52 6.58 1.82 -12.89
N GLY A 53 5.26 1.67 -12.82
CA GLY A 53 4.49 0.91 -13.80
C GLY A 53 4.85 -0.58 -13.83
N LEU A 54 5.34 -1.13 -12.73
CA LEU A 54 5.70 -2.54 -12.66
C LEU A 54 4.46 -3.43 -12.93
N PRO A 55 4.63 -4.54 -13.67
CA PRO A 55 3.53 -5.48 -13.91
C PRO A 55 3.08 -6.10 -12.59
N VAL A 56 1.77 -6.26 -12.43
CA VAL A 56 1.18 -6.88 -11.24
C VAL A 56 0.72 -8.30 -11.61
N PRO A 57 1.28 -9.35 -10.98
CA PRO A 57 0.88 -10.72 -11.23
C PRO A 57 -0.60 -10.98 -10.88
N GLU A 58 -1.23 -11.95 -11.53
CA GLU A 58 -2.64 -12.27 -11.31
C GLU A 58 -2.92 -12.71 -9.87
N PHE A 59 -2.07 -13.59 -9.30
CA PHE A 59 -2.17 -14.03 -7.91
C PHE A 59 -2.15 -12.86 -6.90
N PHE A 60 -1.46 -11.76 -7.25
CA PHE A 60 -1.42 -10.57 -6.41
C PHE A 60 -2.78 -9.87 -6.39
N VAL A 61 -3.37 -9.70 -7.59
CA VAL A 61 -4.67 -9.08 -7.75
C VAL A 61 -5.76 -9.95 -7.10
N GLU A 62 -5.66 -11.27 -7.21
CA GLU A 62 -6.59 -12.20 -6.57
C GLU A 62 -6.55 -12.07 -5.04
N ALA A 63 -5.36 -12.10 -4.43
CA ALA A 63 -5.20 -11.89 -2.99
C ALA A 63 -5.79 -10.54 -2.56
N ALA A 64 -5.43 -9.46 -3.26
CA ALA A 64 -5.92 -8.12 -2.93
C ALA A 64 -7.45 -8.05 -3.03
N THR A 65 -8.04 -8.64 -4.07
CA THR A 65 -9.50 -8.69 -4.29
C THR A 65 -10.21 -9.45 -3.18
N ARG A 66 -9.65 -10.59 -2.75
CA ARG A 66 -10.22 -11.43 -1.68
C ARG A 66 -10.33 -10.68 -0.35
N HIS A 67 -9.37 -9.80 -0.06
CA HIS A 67 -9.35 -8.97 1.15
C HIS A 67 -9.97 -7.57 0.95
N GLY A 68 -10.54 -7.29 -0.23
CA GLY A 68 -11.14 -5.98 -0.53
C GLY A 68 -10.14 -4.82 -0.60
N VAL A 69 -8.86 -5.11 -0.84
CA VAL A 69 -7.77 -4.13 -0.89
C VAL A 69 -7.62 -3.60 -2.32
N PRO A 70 -7.82 -2.29 -2.58
CA PRO A 70 -7.64 -1.72 -3.91
C PRO A 70 -6.15 -1.65 -4.29
N VAL A 71 -5.85 -1.98 -5.56
CA VAL A 71 -4.49 -1.94 -6.13
C VAL A 71 -4.40 -0.84 -7.19
N PHE A 72 -3.49 0.11 -6.98
CA PHE A 72 -3.23 1.22 -7.90
C PHE A 72 -1.87 1.07 -8.55
N VAL A 73 -1.80 1.08 -9.88
CA VAL A 73 -0.54 1.10 -10.61
C VAL A 73 -0.20 2.53 -11.01
N SER A 74 1.03 2.96 -10.76
CA SER A 74 1.52 4.30 -11.10
C SER A 74 2.88 4.22 -11.76
N GLY A 75 3.07 4.97 -12.85
CA GLY A 75 4.38 5.13 -13.50
C GLY A 75 5.40 5.92 -12.68
N ARG A 76 5.03 6.41 -11.48
CA ARG A 76 5.90 7.22 -10.62
C ARG A 76 6.75 6.33 -9.70
N SER A 77 7.92 6.82 -9.30
CA SER A 77 8.75 6.13 -8.31
C SER A 77 8.07 6.06 -6.93
N THR A 78 8.48 5.10 -6.10
CA THR A 78 8.04 4.98 -4.70
C THR A 78 8.15 6.31 -3.95
N LYS A 79 9.28 7.02 -4.10
CA LYS A 79 9.50 8.33 -3.48
C LYS A 79 8.46 9.37 -3.93
N GLU A 80 8.15 9.42 -5.22
CA GLU A 80 7.18 10.38 -5.76
C GLU A 80 5.74 10.07 -5.34
N ILE A 81 5.38 8.79 -5.20
CA ILE A 81 4.09 8.37 -4.65
C ILE A 81 3.97 8.88 -3.21
N TYR A 82 4.94 8.56 -2.34
CA TYR A 82 4.93 9.04 -0.96
C TYR A 82 4.91 10.56 -0.86
N ARG A 83 5.71 11.26 -1.67
CA ARG A 83 5.78 12.74 -1.68
C ARG A 83 4.43 13.39 -1.99
N ARG A 84 3.57 12.75 -2.78
CA ARG A 84 2.26 13.29 -3.17
C ARG A 84 1.14 12.86 -2.23
N VAL A 85 1.14 11.58 -1.87
CA VAL A 85 0.05 10.97 -1.10
C VAL A 85 0.11 11.38 0.37
N LYS A 86 1.32 11.42 0.95
CA LYS A 86 1.51 11.78 2.36
C LYS A 86 0.91 13.14 2.73
N PRO A 87 1.27 14.27 2.08
CA PRO A 87 0.73 15.58 2.47
C PRO A 87 -0.78 15.69 2.22
N PHE A 88 -1.30 15.01 1.19
CA PHE A 88 -2.74 14.95 0.94
C PHE A 88 -3.48 14.28 2.11
N LEU A 89 -2.97 13.14 2.59
CA LEU A 89 -3.56 12.46 3.74
C LEU A 89 -3.38 13.24 5.04
N GLU A 90 -2.22 13.84 5.27
CA GLU A 90 -1.98 14.67 6.45
C GLU A 90 -2.98 15.83 6.52
N LEU A 91 -3.26 16.48 5.39
CA LEU A 91 -4.27 17.54 5.33
C LEU A 91 -5.69 17.01 5.47
N SER A 92 -6.02 15.92 4.77
CA SER A 92 -7.38 15.37 4.73
C SER A 92 -7.81 14.73 6.05
N LEU A 93 -6.85 14.20 6.81
CA LEU A 93 -7.06 13.54 8.09
C LEU A 93 -6.66 14.43 9.28
N ALA A 94 -6.31 15.70 9.02
CA ALA A 94 -5.96 16.64 10.08
C ALA A 94 -7.18 16.86 11.02
N PRO A 95 -6.98 16.85 12.35
CA PRO A 95 -7.99 17.32 13.27
C PRO A 95 -8.42 18.74 12.90
N SER A 96 -9.71 18.96 12.77
CA SER A 96 -10.27 20.26 12.42
C SER A 96 -11.20 20.77 13.51
N SER A 97 -11.30 22.09 13.60
CA SER A 97 -12.21 22.79 14.51
C SER A 97 -12.75 24.02 13.79
N THR A 98 -13.96 24.44 14.16
CA THR A 98 -14.62 25.62 13.61
C THR A 98 -14.53 26.76 14.61
N LEU A 99 -13.99 27.90 14.17
CA LEU A 99 -13.87 29.10 14.99
C LEU A 99 -14.67 30.23 14.32
N HIS A 100 -15.32 31.06 15.14
CA HIS A 100 -15.93 32.29 14.65
C HIS A 100 -14.87 33.39 14.54
N GLY A 101 -14.75 34.01 13.38
CA GLY A 101 -13.80 35.08 13.10
C GLY A 101 -13.86 35.54 11.64
N SER A 102 -13.24 36.68 11.34
CA SER A 102 -13.07 37.19 9.98
C SER A 102 -11.60 37.05 9.58
N LEU A 103 -11.31 36.30 8.51
CA LEU A 103 -10.01 36.30 7.84
C LEU A 103 -10.02 37.42 6.79
N ALA A 104 -9.38 38.54 7.09
CA ALA A 104 -9.13 39.65 6.17
C ALA A 104 -7.64 39.72 5.81
#